data_AF-A0A7C5FHH5-F1
#
_entry.id   AF-A0A7C5FHH5-F1
#
_cell.length_a   1.000
_cell.length_b   1.000
_cell.length_c   1.000
_cell.angle_alpha   90.00
_cell.angle_beta   90.00
_cell.angle_gamma   90.00
#
_symmetry.space_group_name_H-M   'P 1'
#
loop_
_entity.id
_entity.type
_entity.pdbx_description
1 polymer ?
#
loop_
_entity_poly.entity_id
_entity_poly.type
_entity_poly.pdbx_seq_one_letter_code
_entity_poly.pdbx_strand_id
1 'polypeptide(L)'
;MQRRLIFYTLVAIIVSLLMLSIFSCIESSQAQETDNDGKSRMKSQLYMLGDSGGGHIEWWLEGKIAKDIRHLIDSNETGFGGNSDGTLQGSERKESADFGEVHNFIEHLENKVLESHIFRGAFVKRADCEKTSGLTGTSVNSTEEIYIYITFSAEFNVPKREVELNGNPFLEWVLIDELLDENEPYSVLCEDEHTSIIVGFGCVYQPKVSHGTFTKYRIGIGEIITYKTKYSTQSWTDNSEGLERETARYEGFYWLESPLELLLFIIIFGYVTISTPKWVMLKEEMEKVNLIHYLSIFFVVICVFAYVLNLIGLGVIILSISTCVITYVLSIGIYKFSWGNLSKPKYRMLKSAKNERKIKCQNCNTVFVVKPTNHKVKCPSCGNEGKLE
;
A
#
# COMPACT_ATOMS: atom_id res chain seq x y z
N MET A 1 -8.80 23.46 -23.78
CA MET A 1 -9.86 22.60 -23.21
C MET A 1 -9.50 21.12 -23.29
N GLN A 2 -9.16 20.56 -24.46
CA GLN A 2 -8.77 19.15 -24.65
C GLN A 2 -7.68 18.63 -23.69
N ARG A 3 -6.62 19.40 -23.43
CA ARG A 3 -5.53 19.00 -22.50
C ARG A 3 -6.00 18.79 -21.04
N ARG A 4 -7.02 19.53 -20.60
CA ARG A 4 -7.60 19.36 -19.26
C ARG A 4 -8.49 18.12 -19.21
N LEU A 5 -9.26 17.87 -20.27
CA LEU A 5 -10.12 16.69 -20.38
C LEU A 5 -9.31 15.40 -20.30
N ILE A 6 -8.21 15.29 -21.07
CA ILE A 6 -7.34 14.11 -21.07
C ILE A 6 -6.71 13.88 -19.69
N PHE A 7 -6.26 14.95 -19.01
CA PHE A 7 -5.73 14.85 -17.66
C PHE A 7 -6.76 14.31 -16.66
N TYR A 8 -8.01 14.81 -16.69
CA TYR A 8 -9.06 14.33 -15.81
C TYR A 8 -9.50 12.90 -16.13
N THR A 9 -9.55 12.49 -17.40
CA THR A 9 -9.85 11.11 -17.77
C THR A 9 -8.78 10.15 -17.28
N LEU A 10 -7.51 10.54 -17.36
CA LEU A 10 -6.38 9.71 -16.94
C LEU A 10 -6.33 9.58 -15.41
N VAL A 11 -6.60 10.67 -14.68
CA VAL A 11 -6.79 10.64 -13.21
C VAL A 11 -7.99 9.76 -12.84
N ALA A 12 -9.12 9.87 -13.54
CA ALA A 12 -10.31 9.06 -13.26
C ALA A 12 -10.07 7.56 -13.52
N ILE A 13 -9.33 7.20 -14.58
CA ILE A 13 -8.94 5.81 -14.86
C ILE A 13 -7.99 5.29 -13.77
N ILE A 14 -6.99 6.07 -13.37
CA ILE A 14 -6.07 5.68 -12.28
C ILE A 14 -6.82 5.47 -10.96
N VAL A 15 -7.72 6.39 -10.59
CA VAL A 15 -8.54 6.27 -9.39
C VAL A 15 -9.48 5.06 -9.48
N SER A 16 -10.11 4.82 -10.64
CA SER A 16 -11.01 3.67 -10.84
C SER A 16 -10.27 2.33 -10.78
N LEU A 17 -9.04 2.27 -11.30
CA LEU A 17 -8.19 1.08 -11.25
C LEU A 17 -7.66 0.81 -9.83
N LEU A 18 -7.30 1.86 -9.08
CA LEU A 18 -6.95 1.76 -7.65
C LEU A 18 -8.14 1.24 -6.83
N MET A 19 -9.36 1.69 -7.14
CA MET A 19 -10.58 1.17 -6.53
C MET A 19 -10.83 -0.29 -6.92
N LEU A 20 -10.65 -0.68 -8.19
CA LEU A 20 -10.80 -2.06 -8.65
C LEU A 20 -9.84 -3.04 -7.95
N SER A 21 -8.60 -2.64 -7.69
CA SER A 21 -7.65 -3.47 -6.91
C SER A 21 -8.04 -3.65 -5.45
N ILE A 22 -8.79 -2.71 -4.88
CA ILE A 22 -9.37 -2.82 -3.53
C ILE A 22 -10.55 -3.81 -3.55
N PHE A 23 -11.33 -3.84 -4.63
CA PHE A 23 -12.47 -4.77 -4.78
C PHE A 23 -12.08 -6.21 -5.18
N SER A 24 -10.95 -6.42 -5.85
CA SER A 24 -10.49 -7.77 -6.23
C SER A 24 -9.90 -8.61 -5.10
N CYS A 25 -9.85 -8.09 -3.86
CA CYS A 25 -9.42 -8.82 -2.67
C CYS A 25 -10.60 -9.49 -1.91
N ILE A 26 -11.71 -9.75 -2.61
CA ILE A 26 -12.86 -10.50 -2.09
C ILE A 26 -12.88 -11.85 -2.79
N GLU A 27 -12.01 -12.77 -2.35
CA GLU A 27 -12.19 -14.19 -2.63
C GLU A 27 -12.79 -14.84 -1.37
N SER A 28 -14.08 -15.16 -1.46
CA SER A 28 -14.76 -16.00 -0.49
C SER A 28 -14.41 -17.45 -0.79
N SER A 29 -13.50 -18.05 -0.02
CA SER A 29 -13.37 -19.51 0.02
C SER A 29 -14.47 -20.07 0.93
N GLN A 30 -15.37 -20.84 0.32
CA GLN A 30 -16.28 -21.71 1.05
C GLN A 30 -15.46 -22.88 1.58
N ALA A 31 -15.14 -22.84 2.88
CA ALA A 31 -14.66 -24.01 3.59
C ALA A 31 -15.84 -24.98 3.75
N GLN A 32 -15.62 -26.23 3.35
CA GLN A 32 -16.62 -27.29 3.41
C GLN A 32 -16.86 -27.62 4.89
N GLU A 33 -18.09 -27.38 5.37
CA GLU A 33 -18.54 -27.72 6.72
C GLU A 33 -18.44 -29.23 6.91
N THR A 34 -17.41 -29.67 7.63
CA THR A 34 -17.47 -30.92 8.38
C THR A 34 -18.02 -30.60 9.75
N ASP A 35 -19.25 -31.07 10.00
CA ASP A 35 -19.92 -31.08 11.30
C ASP A 35 -18.95 -31.45 12.43
N ASN A 36 -18.70 -30.48 13.32
CA ASN A 36 -18.51 -30.67 14.77
C ASN A 36 -18.45 -29.29 15.47
N ASP A 37 -19.63 -28.66 15.55
CA ASP A 37 -20.16 -27.70 16.54
C ASP A 37 -19.41 -26.44 17.00
N GLY A 38 -18.16 -26.12 16.58
CA GLY A 38 -17.48 -24.88 16.97
C GLY A 38 -16.95 -24.05 15.80
N LYS A 39 -17.18 -22.72 15.80
CA LYS A 39 -16.58 -21.78 14.84
C LYS A 39 -15.87 -20.64 15.58
N SER A 40 -14.64 -20.35 15.15
CA SER A 40 -13.87 -19.19 15.62
C SER A 40 -13.46 -18.33 14.44
N ARG A 41 -13.62 -17.02 14.57
CA ARG A 41 -13.10 -16.02 13.64
C ARG A 41 -12.20 -15.08 14.42
N MET A 42 -10.97 -14.88 13.95
CA MET A 42 -10.05 -13.91 14.50
C MET A 42 -9.67 -12.89 13.45
N LYS A 43 -9.76 -11.62 13.81
CA LYS A 43 -9.20 -10.52 13.03
C LYS A 43 -8.19 -9.77 13.87
N SER A 44 -6.96 -9.69 13.40
CA SER A 44 -5.93 -8.89 14.06
C SER A 44 -5.47 -7.77 13.13
N GLN A 45 -5.31 -6.58 13.70
CA GLN A 45 -4.70 -5.45 13.03
C GLN A 45 -3.49 -4.99 13.84
N LEU A 46 -2.34 -4.93 13.18
CA LEU A 46 -1.11 -4.43 13.74
C LEU A 46 -0.69 -3.16 13.00
N TYR A 47 -0.36 -2.12 13.74
CA TYR A 47 0.26 -0.90 13.25
C TYR A 47 1.72 -0.86 13.73
N MET A 48 2.64 -0.83 12.78
CA MET A 48 4.08 -0.76 13.05
C MET A 48 4.66 0.56 12.55
N LEU A 49 5.33 1.28 13.45
CA LEU A 49 6.03 2.53 13.15
C LEU A 49 7.41 2.52 13.83
N GLY A 50 8.45 2.23 13.05
CA GLY A 50 9.83 2.21 13.56
C GLY A 50 10.00 1.18 14.69
N ASP A 51 10.37 1.62 15.88
CA ASP A 51 10.59 0.78 17.08
C ASP A 51 9.35 0.64 17.98
N SER A 52 8.26 1.29 17.58
CA SER A 52 6.98 1.23 18.29
C SER A 52 5.91 0.56 17.45
N GLY A 53 4.89 0.03 18.11
CA GLY A 53 3.66 -0.36 17.46
C GLY A 53 2.54 -0.56 18.45
N GLY A 54 1.46 -1.09 17.90
CA GLY A 54 0.26 -1.37 18.64
C GLY A 54 -0.80 -1.84 17.67
N GLY A 55 -1.97 -2.14 18.17
CA GLY A 55 -2.97 -2.75 17.32
C GLY A 55 -4.20 -3.11 18.10
N HIS A 56 -5.01 -3.93 17.45
CA HIS A 56 -6.13 -4.57 18.10
C HIS A 56 -6.31 -5.98 17.59
N ILE A 57 -6.95 -6.78 18.43
CA ILE A 57 -7.38 -8.12 18.13
C ILE A 57 -8.88 -8.16 18.36
N GLU A 58 -9.60 -8.71 17.40
CA GLU A 58 -11.02 -8.96 17.45
C GLU A 58 -11.25 -10.47 17.36
N TRP A 59 -12.01 -11.02 18.30
CA TRP A 59 -12.44 -12.42 18.28
C TRP A 59 -13.95 -12.50 18.22
N TRP A 60 -14.44 -13.40 17.36
CA TRP A 60 -15.82 -13.84 17.31
C TRP A 60 -15.84 -15.36 17.51
N LEU A 61 -16.44 -15.80 18.60
CA LEU A 61 -16.47 -17.19 19.02
C LEU A 61 -17.92 -17.66 19.06
N GLU A 62 -18.23 -18.79 18.41
CA GLU A 62 -19.61 -19.26 18.22
C GLU A 62 -19.75 -20.76 18.45
N GLY A 63 -20.96 -21.19 18.82
CA GLY A 63 -21.25 -22.61 18.95
C GLY A 63 -20.68 -23.18 20.25
N LYS A 64 -20.08 -24.37 20.14
CA LYS A 64 -19.52 -25.13 21.26
C LYS A 64 -18.41 -24.37 21.98
N ILE A 65 -17.48 -23.74 21.26
CA ILE A 65 -16.40 -22.96 21.89
C ILE A 65 -16.95 -21.78 22.72
N ALA A 66 -18.01 -21.13 22.25
CA ALA A 66 -18.64 -20.05 23.01
C ALA A 66 -19.30 -20.56 24.29
N LYS A 67 -19.97 -21.72 24.20
CA LYS A 67 -20.53 -22.40 25.36
C LYS A 67 -19.45 -22.83 26.35
N ASP A 68 -18.37 -23.43 25.87
CA ASP A 68 -17.27 -23.95 26.70
C ASP A 68 -16.57 -22.80 27.44
N ILE A 69 -16.35 -21.66 26.79
CA ILE A 69 -15.81 -20.44 27.44
C ILE A 69 -16.73 -19.95 28.55
N ARG A 70 -18.05 -19.94 28.34
CA ARG A 70 -18.98 -19.55 29.40
C ARG A 70 -18.93 -20.52 30.58
N HIS A 71 -18.82 -21.83 30.33
CA HIS A 71 -18.61 -22.82 31.38
C HIS A 71 -17.30 -22.60 32.13
N LEU A 72 -16.22 -22.26 31.44
CA LEU A 72 -14.92 -21.98 32.04
C LEU A 72 -15.01 -20.79 33.00
N ILE A 73 -15.69 -19.71 32.59
CA ILE A 73 -15.90 -18.49 33.38
C ILE A 73 -16.77 -18.78 34.62
N ASP A 74 -17.81 -19.59 34.49
CA ASP A 74 -18.69 -19.97 35.61
C ASP A 74 -18.03 -21.00 36.55
N SER A 75 -17.01 -21.73 36.07
CA SER A 75 -16.37 -22.76 36.88
C SER A 75 -15.56 -22.16 38.03
N ASN A 76 -15.73 -22.73 39.23
CA ASN A 76 -14.91 -22.35 40.39
C ASN A 76 -13.47 -22.90 40.31
N GLU A 77 -13.22 -23.88 39.43
CA GLU A 77 -11.93 -24.55 39.28
C GLU A 77 -10.86 -23.62 38.68
N THR A 78 -11.27 -22.66 37.86
CA THR A 78 -10.41 -21.63 37.25
C THR A 78 -10.25 -20.38 38.11
N GLY A 79 -10.95 -20.30 39.25
CA GLY A 79 -10.89 -19.15 40.14
C GLY A 79 -11.66 -17.91 39.67
N PHE A 80 -12.51 -18.03 38.64
CA PHE A 80 -13.36 -16.92 38.17
C PHE A 80 -14.62 -16.75 39.04
N GLY A 81 -15.23 -17.84 39.53
CA GLY A 81 -16.13 -17.86 40.68
C GLY A 81 -17.64 -17.81 40.39
N GLY A 82 -18.28 -18.93 40.03
CA GLY A 82 -19.68 -19.03 39.58
C GLY A 82 -20.79 -18.74 40.60
N ASN A 83 -21.83 -18.02 40.18
CA ASN A 83 -23.13 -18.01 40.85
C ASN A 83 -23.99 -19.22 40.44
N SER A 84 -24.65 -19.84 41.41
CA SER A 84 -25.51 -21.03 41.22
C SER A 84 -26.74 -20.85 40.31
N ASP A 85 -26.91 -19.67 39.69
CA ASP A 85 -28.04 -19.34 38.80
C ASP A 85 -27.79 -19.68 37.32
N GLY A 86 -26.55 -20.04 36.95
CA GLY A 86 -26.19 -20.45 35.59
C GLY A 86 -26.19 -19.29 34.58
N THR A 87 -26.07 -18.05 35.05
CA THR A 87 -25.92 -16.85 34.23
C THR A 87 -24.69 -16.05 34.64
N LEU A 88 -23.87 -15.71 33.65
CA LEU A 88 -22.60 -15.00 33.91
C LEU A 88 -22.86 -13.56 34.37
N GLN A 89 -22.30 -13.20 35.53
CA GLN A 89 -22.41 -11.84 36.04
C GLN A 89 -21.26 -10.95 35.55
N GLY A 90 -21.62 -9.78 35.03
CA GLY A 90 -20.65 -8.74 34.68
C GLY A 90 -20.36 -7.85 35.88
N SER A 91 -19.17 -7.23 35.90
CA SER A 91 -18.85 -6.25 36.93
C SER A 91 -19.73 -5.00 36.78
N GLU A 92 -20.72 -4.84 37.66
CA GLU A 92 -21.16 -3.48 37.96
C GLU A 92 -19.99 -2.78 38.67
N ARG A 93 -19.55 -1.65 38.09
CA ARG A 93 -18.44 -0.79 38.55
C ARG A 93 -18.70 -0.14 39.93
N LYS A 94 -19.16 -0.88 40.93
CA LYS A 94 -19.44 -0.40 42.28
C LYS A 94 -18.62 -1.17 43.30
N GLU A 95 -17.45 -0.62 43.62
CA GLU A 95 -16.84 -0.53 44.96
C GLU A 95 -16.91 -1.76 45.91
N SER A 96 -17.06 -2.99 45.42
CA SER A 96 -16.86 -4.21 46.20
C SER A 96 -15.60 -4.92 45.74
N ALA A 97 -14.80 -5.38 46.71
CA ALA A 97 -13.51 -6.03 46.51
C ALA A 97 -13.58 -7.41 45.83
N ASP A 98 -14.77 -7.86 45.42
CA ASP A 98 -14.99 -9.06 44.64
C ASP A 98 -15.34 -8.65 43.20
N PHE A 99 -14.36 -8.75 42.31
CA PHE A 99 -14.57 -8.58 40.88
C PHE A 99 -15.35 -9.79 40.35
N GLY A 100 -16.39 -9.54 39.54
CA GLY A 100 -17.22 -10.62 38.97
C GLY A 100 -16.46 -11.52 37.99
N GLU A 101 -16.96 -12.73 37.77
CA GLU A 101 -16.34 -13.80 36.96
C GLU A 101 -15.82 -13.32 35.59
N VAL A 102 -16.67 -12.58 34.86
CA VAL A 102 -16.35 -12.05 33.53
C VAL A 102 -15.18 -11.07 33.60
N HIS A 103 -15.04 -10.30 34.69
CA HIS A 103 -13.92 -9.38 34.86
C HIS A 103 -12.60 -10.13 35.06
N ASN A 104 -12.60 -11.15 35.92
CA ASN A 104 -11.41 -11.96 36.19
C ASN A 104 -10.95 -12.70 34.93
N PHE A 105 -11.88 -13.20 34.12
CA PHE A 105 -11.57 -13.78 32.81
C PHE A 105 -10.96 -12.75 31.85
N ILE A 106 -11.52 -11.53 31.78
CA ILE A 106 -10.96 -10.46 30.94
C ILE A 106 -9.54 -10.08 31.40
N GLU A 107 -9.31 -9.94 32.70
CA GLU A 107 -7.98 -9.64 33.25
C GLU A 107 -6.98 -10.77 32.95
N HIS A 108 -7.41 -12.01 33.08
CA HIS A 108 -6.60 -13.17 32.69
C HIS A 108 -6.23 -13.10 31.20
N LEU A 109 -7.21 -12.83 30.33
CA LEU A 109 -7.04 -12.71 28.90
C LEU A 109 -6.06 -11.58 28.52
N GLU A 110 -6.18 -10.41 29.17
CA GLU A 110 -5.24 -9.29 29.00
C GLU A 110 -3.82 -9.68 29.41
N ASN A 111 -3.64 -10.35 30.55
CA ASN A 111 -2.34 -10.84 31.00
C ASN A 111 -1.72 -11.84 30.02
N LYS A 112 -2.52 -12.74 29.46
CA LYS A 112 -2.05 -13.67 28.41
C LYS A 112 -1.64 -12.94 27.14
N VAL A 113 -2.35 -11.89 26.72
CA VAL A 113 -1.90 -11.03 25.60
C VAL A 113 -0.56 -10.36 25.93
N LEU A 114 -0.37 -9.89 27.16
CA LEU A 114 0.89 -9.28 27.61
C LEU A 114 2.07 -10.27 27.56
N GLU A 115 1.84 -11.51 27.98
CA GLU A 115 2.85 -12.58 27.97
C GLU A 115 3.12 -13.15 26.57
N SER A 116 2.20 -12.90 25.63
CA SER A 116 2.22 -13.54 24.33
C SER A 116 3.43 -13.15 23.47
N HIS A 117 3.90 -14.13 22.72
CA HIS A 117 4.92 -13.95 21.69
C HIS A 117 4.33 -13.76 20.29
N ILE A 118 3.08 -13.26 20.17
CA ILE A 118 2.42 -12.98 18.87
C ILE A 118 3.38 -12.23 17.93
N PHE A 119 4.26 -11.41 18.52
CA PHE A 119 5.32 -10.72 17.81
C PHE A 119 6.69 -11.10 18.38
N ARG A 120 7.45 -11.93 17.66
CA ARG A 120 8.78 -12.32 18.10
C ARG A 120 9.72 -11.10 18.07
N GLY A 121 10.11 -10.65 19.26
CA GLY A 121 10.91 -9.44 19.44
C GLY A 121 10.11 -8.17 19.72
N ALA A 122 8.79 -8.27 19.88
CA ALA A 122 7.98 -7.23 20.52
C ALA A 122 7.70 -7.58 21.98
N PHE A 123 7.63 -6.54 22.79
CA PHE A 123 7.24 -6.56 24.18
C PHE A 123 5.93 -5.80 24.25
N VAL A 124 4.83 -6.51 24.48
CA VAL A 124 3.53 -5.88 24.68
C VAL A 124 3.58 -5.14 26.02
N LYS A 125 3.44 -3.82 25.97
CA LYS A 125 3.51 -2.96 27.15
C LYS A 125 2.19 -2.84 27.87
N ARG A 126 1.11 -2.94 27.11
CA ARG A 126 -0.25 -2.76 27.57
C ARG A 126 -1.17 -3.54 26.65
N ALA A 127 -2.12 -4.26 27.23
CA ALA A 127 -3.25 -4.85 26.55
C ALA A 127 -4.48 -4.48 27.38
N ASP A 128 -5.50 -3.93 26.72
CA ASP A 128 -6.76 -3.55 27.36
C ASP A 128 -7.92 -4.11 26.53
N CYS A 129 -8.82 -4.82 27.19
CA CYS A 129 -10.08 -5.25 26.62
C CYS A 129 -11.05 -4.06 26.63
N GLU A 130 -11.24 -3.48 25.45
CA GLU A 130 -12.06 -2.27 25.27
C GLU A 130 -13.55 -2.60 25.12
N LYS A 131 -13.87 -3.82 24.65
CA LYS A 131 -15.26 -4.24 24.47
C LYS A 131 -15.43 -5.75 24.52
N THR A 132 -16.46 -6.19 25.23
CA THR A 132 -16.96 -7.56 25.18
C THR A 132 -18.48 -7.57 24.96
N SER A 133 -18.99 -8.60 24.28
CA SER A 133 -20.42 -8.90 24.24
C SER A 133 -20.65 -10.41 24.18
N GLY A 134 -21.83 -10.86 24.64
CA GLY A 134 -22.15 -12.29 24.69
C GLY A 134 -21.62 -13.03 25.92
N LEU A 135 -20.97 -12.34 26.87
CA LEU A 135 -20.54 -12.90 28.16
C LEU A 135 -21.55 -12.55 29.27
N THR A 136 -21.61 -11.28 29.67
CA THR A 136 -22.48 -10.82 30.76
C THR A 136 -23.97 -11.02 30.46
N GLY A 137 -24.71 -11.54 31.45
CA GLY A 137 -26.16 -11.76 31.38
C GLY A 137 -26.56 -12.90 30.45
N THR A 138 -25.60 -13.70 29.99
CA THR A 138 -25.87 -14.87 29.14
C THR A 138 -25.87 -16.15 29.97
N SER A 139 -26.71 -17.10 29.57
CA SER A 139 -26.75 -18.43 30.16
C SER A 139 -25.47 -19.18 29.85
N VAL A 140 -24.93 -19.90 30.82
CA VAL A 140 -23.70 -20.70 30.69
C VAL A 140 -23.80 -21.74 29.55
N ASN A 141 -25.00 -22.29 29.34
CA ASN A 141 -25.26 -23.24 28.24
C ASN A 141 -25.49 -22.59 26.85
N SER A 142 -25.38 -21.26 26.73
CA SER A 142 -25.63 -20.55 25.48
C SER A 142 -24.53 -20.85 24.45
N THR A 143 -24.92 -20.97 23.18
CA THR A 143 -24.03 -21.08 22.02
C THR A 143 -23.95 -19.78 21.20
N GLU A 144 -24.58 -18.71 21.69
CA GLU A 144 -24.57 -17.40 21.05
C GLU A 144 -23.15 -16.85 20.92
N GLU A 145 -22.94 -15.98 19.93
CA GLU A 145 -21.64 -15.37 19.63
C GLU A 145 -21.08 -14.61 20.85
N ILE A 146 -19.80 -14.84 21.14
CA ILE A 146 -18.99 -14.02 22.04
C ILE A 146 -18.11 -13.14 21.16
N TYR A 147 -18.13 -11.84 21.42
CA TYR A 147 -17.23 -10.88 20.79
C TYR A 147 -16.30 -10.29 21.83
N ILE A 148 -15.00 -10.26 21.52
CA ILE A 148 -13.96 -9.69 22.37
C ILE A 148 -13.09 -8.78 21.51
N TYR A 149 -12.86 -7.56 21.99
CA TYR A 149 -12.04 -6.54 21.35
C TYR A 149 -10.94 -6.09 22.31
N ILE A 150 -9.69 -6.40 21.97
CA ILE A 150 -8.52 -6.04 22.76
C ILE A 150 -7.67 -5.07 21.96
N THR A 151 -7.29 -3.96 22.58
CA THR A 151 -6.26 -3.08 22.04
C THR A 151 -4.96 -3.34 22.77
N PHE A 152 -3.84 -3.18 22.06
CA PHE A 152 -2.53 -3.36 22.67
C PHE A 152 -1.52 -2.34 22.15
N SER A 153 -0.52 -2.06 22.97
CA SER A 153 0.67 -1.28 22.60
C SER A 153 1.89 -2.16 22.79
N ALA A 154 2.82 -2.09 21.85
CA ALA A 154 4.02 -2.91 21.86
C ALA A 154 5.26 -2.07 21.52
N GLU A 155 6.38 -2.43 22.14
CA GLU A 155 7.70 -1.93 21.75
C GLU A 155 8.54 -3.06 21.19
N PHE A 156 9.35 -2.74 20.20
CA PHE A 156 10.18 -3.72 19.54
C PHE A 156 11.65 -3.45 19.85
N ASN A 157 12.33 -4.44 20.44
CA ASN A 157 13.71 -4.27 20.88
C ASN A 157 14.76 -4.67 19.83
N VAL A 158 14.35 -5.06 18.62
CA VAL A 158 15.27 -5.53 17.56
C VAL A 158 14.93 -4.96 16.18
N PRO A 159 15.93 -4.59 15.35
CA PRO A 159 15.73 -4.01 14.02
C PRO A 159 15.29 -5.03 12.95
N LYS A 160 15.54 -6.32 13.18
CA LYS A 160 15.00 -7.43 12.38
C LYS A 160 13.99 -8.18 13.23
N ARG A 161 12.81 -8.43 12.68
CA ARG A 161 11.66 -8.98 13.41
C ARG A 161 11.01 -10.07 12.58
N GLU A 162 10.46 -11.06 13.25
CA GLU A 162 9.59 -12.07 12.63
C GLU A 162 8.20 -11.84 13.21
N VAL A 163 7.27 -11.43 12.35
CA VAL A 163 5.85 -11.33 12.67
C VAL A 163 5.23 -12.68 12.33
N GLU A 164 4.66 -13.34 13.33
CA GLU A 164 3.88 -14.56 13.12
C GLU A 164 2.55 -14.16 12.45
N LEU A 165 2.28 -14.73 11.29
CA LEU A 165 1.11 -14.39 10.47
C LEU A 165 -0.10 -15.25 10.85
N ASN A 166 0.17 -16.51 11.19
CA ASN A 166 -0.80 -17.45 11.70
C ASN A 166 -0.87 -17.34 13.23
N GLY A 167 -1.71 -16.43 13.71
CA GLY A 167 -1.84 -16.10 15.14
C GLY A 167 -2.56 -17.16 16.00
N ASN A 168 -2.84 -18.35 15.49
CA ASN A 168 -3.62 -19.34 16.23
C ASN A 168 -2.97 -20.01 17.45
N PRO A 169 -1.63 -20.03 17.64
CA PRO A 169 -1.11 -20.43 18.94
C PRO A 169 -1.69 -19.57 20.07
N PHE A 170 -2.17 -18.36 19.78
CA PHE A 170 -2.75 -17.48 20.78
C PHE A 170 -4.15 -17.91 21.22
N LEU A 171 -5.10 -18.13 20.30
CA LEU A 171 -6.44 -18.59 20.69
C LEU A 171 -6.38 -19.98 21.31
N GLU A 172 -5.50 -20.83 20.79
CA GLU A 172 -5.26 -22.17 21.28
C GLU A 172 -4.58 -22.18 22.66
N TRP A 173 -3.48 -21.46 22.88
CA TRP A 173 -2.80 -21.41 24.19
C TRP A 173 -3.56 -20.62 25.27
N VAL A 174 -4.40 -19.67 24.88
CA VAL A 174 -5.06 -18.77 25.85
C VAL A 174 -6.47 -19.25 26.20
N LEU A 175 -7.17 -19.88 25.26
CA LEU A 175 -8.53 -20.36 25.50
C LEU A 175 -8.59 -21.88 25.50
N ILE A 176 -7.90 -22.56 24.57
CA ILE A 176 -8.06 -24.01 24.38
C ILE A 176 -7.23 -24.81 25.40
N ASP A 177 -6.00 -24.42 25.73
CA ASP A 177 -5.18 -25.10 26.76
C ASP A 177 -5.84 -25.07 28.16
N GLU A 178 -6.68 -24.07 28.46
CA GLU A 178 -7.45 -24.02 29.71
C GLU A 178 -8.79 -24.77 29.62
N LEU A 179 -9.32 -24.97 28.40
CA LEU A 179 -10.59 -25.65 28.14
C LEU A 179 -10.44 -27.16 27.93
N LEU A 180 -9.27 -27.62 27.48
CA LEU A 180 -9.03 -29.01 27.16
C LEU A 180 -8.30 -29.72 28.29
N ASP A 181 -8.96 -30.72 28.87
CA ASP A 181 -8.26 -31.86 29.45
C ASP A 181 -7.40 -32.47 28.32
N GLU A 182 -6.10 -32.70 28.57
CA GLU A 182 -5.09 -33.14 27.58
C GLU A 182 -5.49 -34.41 26.79
N ASN A 183 -6.60 -35.06 27.16
CA ASN A 183 -7.06 -36.35 26.68
C ASN A 183 -8.27 -36.29 25.72
N GLU A 184 -8.91 -35.13 25.49
CA GLU A 184 -10.08 -35.04 24.59
C GLU A 184 -9.77 -34.33 23.25
N PRO A 185 -10.00 -34.99 22.09
CA PRO A 185 -9.76 -34.38 20.79
C PRO A 185 -10.80 -33.28 20.51
N TYR A 186 -10.33 -32.04 20.39
CA TYR A 186 -11.16 -30.87 20.13
C TYR A 186 -10.96 -30.32 18.72
N SER A 187 -12.06 -30.18 17.97
CA SER A 187 -12.06 -29.58 16.62
C SER A 187 -12.84 -28.28 16.61
N VAL A 188 -12.17 -27.20 16.23
CA VAL A 188 -12.81 -25.92 15.90
C VAL A 188 -12.34 -25.48 14.54
N LEU A 189 -13.29 -25.07 13.69
CA LEU A 189 -12.97 -24.39 12.44
C LEU A 189 -12.59 -22.95 12.75
N CYS A 190 -11.38 -22.56 12.35
CA CYS A 190 -10.82 -21.24 12.59
C CYS A 190 -10.62 -20.49 11.27
N GLU A 191 -11.02 -19.23 11.25
CA GLU A 191 -10.76 -18.28 10.17
C GLU A 191 -9.96 -17.09 10.71
N ASP A 192 -8.72 -16.97 10.24
CA ASP A 192 -7.79 -15.94 10.69
C ASP A 192 -7.53 -14.92 9.59
N GLU A 193 -7.74 -13.65 9.92
CA GLU A 193 -7.35 -12.51 9.11
C GLU A 193 -6.37 -11.63 9.90
N HIS A 194 -5.11 -11.57 9.44
CA HIS A 194 -4.10 -10.70 10.02
C HIS A 194 -3.76 -9.57 9.04
N THR A 195 -3.93 -8.33 9.47
CA THR A 195 -3.53 -7.15 8.71
C THR A 195 -2.43 -6.39 9.45
N SER A 196 -1.26 -6.28 8.83
CA SER A 196 -0.15 -5.47 9.31
C SER A 196 -0.01 -4.21 8.46
N ILE A 197 -0.11 -3.04 9.07
CA ILE A 197 0.15 -1.74 8.44
C ILE A 197 1.48 -1.23 8.95
N ILE A 198 2.43 -1.11 8.05
CA ILE A 198 3.79 -0.63 8.33
C ILE A 198 3.94 0.75 7.73
N VAL A 199 4.42 1.70 8.53
CA VAL A 199 4.66 3.06 8.08
C VAL A 199 6.13 3.42 8.26
N GLY A 200 6.67 4.16 7.30
CA GLY A 200 8.02 4.70 7.32
C GLY A 200 9.00 3.91 6.47
N PHE A 201 10.22 3.74 6.99
CA PHE A 201 11.31 3.08 6.27
C PHE A 201 11.29 1.55 6.35
N GLY A 202 10.46 1.01 7.24
CA GLY A 202 10.32 -0.41 7.45
C GLY A 202 9.72 -1.12 6.25
N CYS A 203 10.09 -2.38 6.07
CA CYS A 203 9.52 -3.23 5.05
C CYS A 203 9.55 -4.70 5.46
N VAL A 204 8.62 -5.47 4.92
CA VAL A 204 8.57 -6.92 5.00
C VAL A 204 9.16 -7.52 3.74
N TYR A 205 10.09 -8.44 3.94
CA TYR A 205 10.71 -9.20 2.89
C TYR A 205 10.56 -10.68 3.22
N GLN A 206 10.36 -11.53 2.21
CA GLN A 206 10.31 -12.99 2.35
C GLN A 206 9.21 -13.51 3.30
N PRO A 207 7.91 -13.33 2.99
CA PRO A 207 6.87 -14.08 3.68
C PRO A 207 7.06 -15.59 3.43
N LYS A 208 7.01 -16.38 4.50
CA LYS A 208 6.96 -17.85 4.44
C LYS A 208 5.54 -18.28 4.74
N VAL A 209 4.81 -18.65 3.69
CA VAL A 209 3.38 -18.95 3.73
C VAL A 209 3.13 -20.22 2.95
N SER A 210 2.44 -21.18 3.56
CA SER A 210 2.24 -22.53 3.04
C SER A 210 0.75 -22.89 2.91
N HIS A 211 -0.13 -22.31 3.74
CA HIS A 211 -1.54 -22.67 3.90
C HIS A 211 -2.50 -21.49 3.74
N GLY A 212 -1.99 -20.25 3.70
CA GLY A 212 -2.80 -19.03 3.58
C GLY A 212 -2.60 -18.23 2.30
N THR A 213 -3.40 -17.18 2.16
CA THR A 213 -3.23 -16.15 1.12
C THR A 213 -2.52 -14.95 1.70
N PHE A 214 -1.39 -14.58 1.11
CA PHE A 214 -0.62 -13.40 1.49
C PHE A 214 -0.72 -12.33 0.40
N THR A 215 -1.13 -11.14 0.81
CA THR A 215 -1.16 -9.97 -0.07
C THR A 215 -0.35 -8.84 0.55
N LYS A 216 0.37 -8.11 -0.31
CA LYS A 216 1.21 -6.99 0.09
C LYS A 216 1.02 -5.83 -0.89
N TYR A 217 0.65 -4.68 -0.35
CA TYR A 217 0.42 -3.46 -1.10
C TYR A 217 1.32 -2.35 -0.56
N ARG A 218 2.01 -1.62 -1.44
CA ARG A 218 2.74 -0.41 -1.02
C ARG A 218 1.81 0.80 -1.07
N ILE A 219 1.80 1.57 0.01
CA ILE A 219 1.19 2.89 0.09
C ILE A 219 2.30 3.94 0.12
N GLY A 220 2.01 5.22 -0.17
CA GLY A 220 3.06 6.21 -0.46
C GLY A 220 4.23 6.29 0.54
N ILE A 221 3.98 6.07 1.84
CA ILE A 221 5.03 6.09 2.87
C ILE A 221 5.10 4.78 3.67
N GLY A 222 4.54 3.69 3.17
CA GLY A 222 4.41 2.47 3.95
C GLY A 222 3.94 1.27 3.14
N GLU A 223 3.52 0.23 3.83
CA GLU A 223 2.99 -0.98 3.22
C GLU A 223 1.90 -1.59 4.08
N ILE A 224 0.90 -2.16 3.41
CA ILE A 224 -0.20 -2.90 4.01
C ILE A 224 0.01 -4.35 3.62
N ILE A 225 0.02 -5.20 4.63
CA ILE A 225 0.16 -6.63 4.50
C ILE A 225 -1.11 -7.25 5.03
N THR A 226 -1.74 -8.10 4.23
CA THR A 226 -2.91 -8.84 4.65
C THR A 226 -2.68 -10.31 4.42
N TYR A 227 -2.78 -11.07 5.48
CA TYR A 227 -2.71 -12.52 5.51
C TYR A 227 -4.07 -13.07 5.90
N LYS A 228 -4.53 -14.09 5.17
CA LYS A 228 -5.81 -14.78 5.42
C LYS A 228 -5.62 -16.28 5.36
N THR A 229 -6.14 -17.00 6.32
CA THR A 229 -6.10 -18.46 6.34
C THR A 229 -7.36 -19.06 6.98
N LYS A 230 -7.65 -20.32 6.65
CA LYS A 230 -8.72 -21.12 7.26
C LYS A 230 -8.17 -22.51 7.56
N TYR A 231 -8.32 -22.99 8.79
CA TYR A 231 -7.84 -24.31 9.22
C TYR A 231 -8.74 -24.87 10.34
N SER A 232 -8.55 -26.13 10.70
CA SER A 232 -9.19 -26.77 11.85
C SER A 232 -8.15 -27.02 12.95
N THR A 233 -8.49 -26.85 14.23
CA THR A 233 -7.56 -27.09 15.36
C THR A 233 -7.00 -28.52 15.37
N GLN A 234 -7.79 -29.53 15.00
CA GLN A 234 -7.31 -30.92 14.89
C GLN A 234 -6.21 -31.10 13.85
N SER A 235 -6.29 -30.37 12.74
CA SER A 235 -5.25 -30.40 11.71
C SER A 235 -3.92 -29.78 12.18
N TRP A 236 -3.97 -28.98 13.25
CA TRP A 236 -2.82 -28.34 13.88
C TRP A 236 -2.15 -29.24 14.93
N THR A 237 -2.95 -29.94 15.76
CA THR A 237 -2.47 -30.77 16.86
C THR A 237 -1.94 -32.14 16.44
N ASP A 238 -2.57 -32.80 15.45
CA ASP A 238 -2.19 -34.17 15.02
C ASP A 238 -0.86 -34.22 14.24
N ASN A 239 -0.30 -33.07 13.87
CA ASN A 239 0.99 -32.91 13.20
C ASN A 239 1.78 -31.74 13.79
N SER A 240 2.03 -31.73 15.09
CA SER A 240 2.92 -30.72 15.71
C SER A 240 4.37 -30.74 15.17
N GLU A 241 4.73 -31.71 14.32
CA GLU A 241 5.96 -31.73 13.50
C GLU A 241 5.76 -31.27 12.03
N GLY A 242 4.54 -30.99 11.57
CA GLY A 242 4.20 -30.92 10.14
C GLY A 242 3.63 -29.60 9.58
N LEU A 243 3.10 -28.68 10.40
CA LEU A 243 2.70 -27.35 9.91
C LEU A 243 3.74 -26.29 10.31
N GLU A 244 4.54 -25.86 9.32
CA GLU A 244 5.54 -24.81 9.50
C GLU A 244 4.87 -23.48 9.90
N ARG A 245 5.36 -22.85 10.98
CA ARG A 245 4.91 -21.52 11.41
C ARG A 245 5.04 -20.51 10.27
N GLU A 246 3.97 -19.79 9.99
CA GLU A 246 3.94 -18.82 8.90
C GLU A 246 4.40 -17.46 9.42
N THR A 247 5.49 -16.97 8.84
CA THR A 247 6.17 -15.78 9.35
C THR A 247 6.43 -14.78 8.23
N ALA A 248 6.27 -13.52 8.56
CA ALA A 248 6.73 -12.39 7.77
C ALA A 248 7.96 -11.80 8.45
N ARG A 249 9.07 -11.68 7.72
CA ARG A 249 10.26 -10.98 8.22
C ARG A 249 10.14 -9.49 7.96
N TYR A 250 10.17 -8.72 9.02
CA TYR A 250 10.22 -7.27 8.99
C TYR A 250 11.65 -6.78 9.25
N GLU A 251 12.10 -5.85 8.42
CA GLU A 251 13.33 -5.10 8.61
C GLU A 251 12.99 -3.62 8.78
N GLY A 252 13.46 -3.00 9.88
CA GLY A 252 13.20 -1.59 10.17
C GLY A 252 13.81 -0.63 9.14
N PHE A 253 14.82 -1.08 8.40
CA PHE A 253 15.41 -0.35 7.27
C PHE A 253 16.06 -1.32 6.28
N TYR A 254 15.51 -1.41 5.06
CA TYR A 254 16.15 -2.06 3.92
C TYR A 254 15.93 -1.22 2.66
N TRP A 255 16.97 -0.50 2.25
CA TRP A 255 16.89 0.54 1.22
C TRP A 255 16.30 0.05 -0.13
N LEU A 256 16.51 -1.22 -0.47
CA LEU A 256 16.00 -1.81 -1.72
C LEU A 256 14.48 -2.05 -1.70
N GLU A 257 13.87 -2.30 -0.54
CA GLU A 257 12.43 -2.59 -0.42
C GLU A 257 11.67 -1.50 0.32
N SER A 258 12.36 -0.51 0.88
CA SER A 258 11.77 0.59 1.62
C SER A 258 10.77 1.37 0.76
N PRO A 259 9.47 1.41 1.12
CA PRO A 259 8.46 2.08 0.31
C PRO A 259 8.76 3.57 0.11
N LEU A 260 9.26 4.24 1.15
CA LEU A 260 9.59 5.66 1.09
C LEU A 260 10.75 5.95 0.14
N GLU A 261 11.81 5.15 0.18
CA GLU A 261 12.97 5.35 -0.69
C GLU A 261 12.64 5.08 -2.15
N LEU A 262 11.93 3.99 -2.43
CA LEU A 262 11.46 3.67 -3.78
C LEU A 262 10.56 4.78 -4.33
N LEU A 263 9.71 5.38 -3.49
CA LEU A 263 8.91 6.55 -3.88
C LEU A 263 9.81 7.74 -4.23
N LEU A 264 10.80 8.06 -3.40
CA LEU A 264 11.75 9.14 -3.67
C LEU A 264 12.52 8.92 -4.97
N PHE A 265 12.93 7.68 -5.25
CA PHE A 265 13.54 7.29 -6.54
C PHE A 265 12.61 7.61 -7.71
N ILE A 266 11.34 7.18 -7.64
CA ILE A 266 10.36 7.45 -8.71
C ILE A 266 10.14 8.96 -8.90
N ILE A 267 10.09 9.73 -7.82
CA ILE A 267 9.91 11.19 -7.90
C ILE A 267 11.10 11.86 -8.58
N ILE A 268 12.33 11.54 -8.14
CA ILE A 268 13.56 12.14 -8.67
C ILE A 268 13.74 11.76 -10.14
N PHE A 269 13.72 10.46 -10.45
CA PHE A 269 13.91 9.99 -11.83
C PHE A 269 12.74 10.36 -12.72
N GLY A 270 11.50 10.38 -12.20
CA GLY A 270 10.34 10.86 -12.93
C GLY A 270 10.46 12.33 -13.29
N TYR A 271 10.89 13.18 -12.36
CA TYR A 271 11.15 14.60 -12.63
C TYR A 271 12.22 14.80 -13.71
N VAL A 272 13.35 14.07 -13.61
CA VAL A 272 14.42 14.13 -14.62
C VAL A 272 13.90 13.67 -15.97
N THR A 273 13.18 12.54 -16.02
CA THR A 273 12.60 11.98 -17.25
C THR A 273 11.65 12.97 -17.93
N ILE A 274 10.77 13.62 -17.17
CA ILE A 274 9.80 14.60 -17.67
C ILE A 274 10.45 15.91 -18.11
N SER A 275 11.54 16.32 -17.44
CA SER A 275 12.23 17.60 -17.68
C SER A 275 13.27 17.53 -18.79
N THR A 276 13.89 16.38 -19.01
CA THR A 276 14.96 16.16 -20.00
C THR A 276 14.60 16.65 -21.42
N PRO A 277 13.40 16.37 -21.97
CA PRO A 277 13.04 16.83 -23.31
C PRO A 277 13.10 18.36 -23.46
N LYS A 278 12.74 19.10 -22.40
CA LYS A 278 12.75 20.57 -22.40
C LYS A 278 14.17 21.15 -22.34
N TRP A 279 15.10 20.47 -21.68
CA TRP A 279 16.48 20.92 -21.55
C TRP A 279 17.28 20.69 -22.83
N VAL A 280 16.99 19.61 -23.56
CA VAL A 280 17.74 19.21 -24.75
C VAL A 280 17.19 19.84 -26.03
N MET A 281 15.87 20.06 -26.13
CA MET A 281 15.25 20.53 -27.38
C MET A 281 15.00 22.04 -27.41
N LEU A 282 15.29 22.66 -28.56
CA LEU A 282 14.97 24.06 -28.83
C LEU A 282 13.44 24.26 -28.96
N LYS A 283 12.96 25.45 -28.56
CA LYS A 283 11.53 25.83 -28.59
C LYS A 283 10.86 25.71 -29.97
N GLU A 284 11.61 25.62 -31.06
CA GLU A 284 11.07 25.55 -32.42
C GLU A 284 10.57 24.14 -32.82
N GLU A 285 10.88 23.09 -32.03
CA GLU A 285 10.48 21.69 -32.31
C GLU A 285 9.34 21.17 -31.41
N MET A 286 8.44 22.08 -30.99
CA MET A 286 7.45 21.85 -29.93
C MET A 286 6.56 20.61 -30.11
N GLU A 287 6.20 20.20 -31.34
CA GLU A 287 5.33 19.04 -31.55
C GLU A 287 6.03 17.71 -31.22
N LYS A 288 7.32 17.57 -31.57
CA LYS A 288 8.11 16.37 -31.25
C LYS A 288 8.42 16.29 -29.75
N VAL A 289 8.68 17.44 -29.13
CA VAL A 289 8.85 17.57 -27.67
C VAL A 289 7.61 17.08 -26.94
N ASN A 290 6.41 17.40 -27.43
CA ASN A 290 5.16 16.98 -26.80
C ASN A 290 5.00 15.45 -26.80
N LEU A 291 5.32 14.77 -27.90
CA LEU A 291 5.22 13.30 -27.98
C LEU A 291 6.15 12.62 -26.97
N ILE A 292 7.42 13.06 -26.90
CA ILE A 292 8.39 12.52 -25.93
C ILE A 292 7.90 12.77 -24.51
N HIS A 293 7.38 13.96 -24.24
CA HIS A 293 6.85 14.29 -22.92
C HIS A 293 5.67 13.39 -22.51
N TYR A 294 4.75 13.08 -23.42
CA TYR A 294 3.67 12.12 -23.16
C TYR A 294 4.19 10.71 -22.93
N LEU A 295 5.20 10.27 -23.68
CA LEU A 295 5.86 8.99 -23.50
C LEU A 295 6.56 8.90 -22.13
N SER A 296 7.24 9.97 -21.72
CA SER A 296 7.86 10.09 -20.39
C SER A 296 6.83 10.02 -19.26
N ILE A 297 5.70 10.73 -19.39
CA ILE A 297 4.61 10.65 -18.42
C ILE A 297 4.08 9.21 -18.33
N PHE A 298 3.85 8.56 -19.46
CA PHE A 298 3.39 7.17 -19.51
C PHE A 298 4.35 6.22 -18.80
N PHE A 299 5.66 6.35 -19.03
CA PHE A 299 6.67 5.54 -18.34
C PHE A 299 6.70 5.76 -16.83
N VAL A 300 6.56 7.02 -16.38
CA VAL A 300 6.47 7.32 -14.94
C VAL A 300 5.23 6.67 -14.33
N VAL A 301 4.08 6.69 -15.02
CA VAL A 301 2.86 6.01 -14.57
C VAL A 301 3.09 4.50 -14.43
N ILE A 302 3.80 3.86 -15.37
CA ILE A 302 4.17 2.44 -15.24
C ILE A 302 5.07 2.21 -14.02
N CYS A 303 6.05 3.09 -13.75
CA CYS A 303 6.92 2.96 -12.58
C CYS A 303 6.12 3.09 -11.26
N VAL A 304 5.16 4.01 -11.20
CA VAL A 304 4.25 4.14 -10.05
C VAL A 304 3.39 2.88 -9.89
N PHE A 305 2.87 2.33 -10.99
CA PHE A 305 2.09 1.10 -10.95
C PHE A 305 2.91 -0.10 -10.47
N ALA A 306 4.14 -0.25 -10.98
CA ALA A 306 5.10 -1.25 -10.54
C ALA A 306 5.40 -1.16 -9.03
N TYR A 307 5.50 0.07 -8.52
CA TYR A 307 5.69 0.33 -7.10
C TYR A 307 4.49 -0.10 -6.25
N VAL A 308 3.27 0.33 -6.62
CA VAL A 308 2.03 0.02 -5.87
C VAL A 308 1.77 -1.49 -5.86
N LEU A 309 1.98 -2.18 -6.99
CA LEU A 309 1.86 -3.64 -7.10
C LEU A 309 2.98 -4.41 -6.41
N ASN A 310 3.87 -3.72 -5.70
CA ASN A 310 4.94 -4.35 -4.95
C ASN A 310 5.82 -5.28 -5.81
N LEU A 311 6.11 -4.88 -7.05
CA LEU A 311 7.19 -5.54 -7.79
C LEU A 311 8.49 -5.42 -6.99
N ILE A 312 9.32 -6.46 -7.07
CA ILE A 312 10.65 -6.55 -6.41
C ILE A 312 11.31 -5.18 -6.51
N GLY A 313 11.75 -4.61 -5.39
CA GLY A 313 12.20 -3.21 -5.34
C GLY A 313 13.34 -2.90 -6.32
N LEU A 314 14.22 -3.89 -6.54
CA LEU A 314 15.25 -3.85 -7.58
C LEU A 314 14.67 -3.66 -9.00
N GLY A 315 13.53 -4.29 -9.31
CA GLY A 315 12.81 -4.12 -10.57
C GLY A 315 12.27 -2.70 -10.75
N VAL A 316 11.74 -2.09 -9.69
CA VAL A 316 11.28 -0.69 -9.70
C VAL A 316 12.45 0.28 -9.97
N ILE A 317 13.60 0.03 -9.34
CA ILE A 317 14.82 0.83 -9.55
C ILE A 317 15.32 0.69 -10.99
N ILE A 318 15.48 -0.53 -11.49
CA ILE A 318 15.94 -0.80 -12.85
C ILE A 318 15.00 -0.15 -13.87
N LEU A 319 13.68 -0.26 -13.67
CA LEU A 319 12.69 0.35 -14.55
C LEU A 319 12.80 1.89 -14.55
N SER A 320 12.96 2.50 -13.37
CA SER A 320 13.11 3.96 -13.23
C SER A 320 14.39 4.50 -13.91
N ILE A 321 15.51 3.81 -13.74
CA ILE A 321 16.78 4.17 -14.41
C ILE A 321 16.65 3.97 -15.93
N SER A 322 16.11 2.83 -16.35
CA SER A 322 15.98 2.49 -17.78
C SER A 322 15.08 3.49 -18.50
N THR A 323 13.95 3.87 -17.91
CA THR A 323 13.03 4.86 -18.50
C THR A 323 13.67 6.25 -18.61
N CYS A 324 14.48 6.66 -17.64
CA CYS A 324 15.27 7.88 -17.71
C CYS A 324 16.30 7.84 -18.86
N VAL A 325 17.07 6.76 -18.97
CA VAL A 325 18.08 6.58 -20.02
C VAL A 325 17.44 6.54 -21.41
N ILE A 326 16.35 5.77 -21.58
CA ILE A 326 15.60 5.69 -22.85
C ILE A 326 15.11 7.08 -23.26
N THR A 327 14.52 7.82 -22.33
CA THR A 327 14.01 9.17 -22.60
C THR A 327 15.13 10.13 -23.01
N TYR A 328 16.29 10.05 -22.35
CA TYR A 328 17.47 10.83 -22.69
C TYR A 328 18.00 10.50 -24.09
N VAL A 329 18.18 9.21 -24.40
CA VAL A 329 18.65 8.74 -25.71
C VAL A 329 17.69 9.13 -26.83
N LEU A 330 16.37 8.97 -26.63
CA LEU A 330 15.34 9.39 -27.58
C LEU A 330 15.38 10.90 -27.81
N SER A 331 15.52 11.68 -26.74
CA SER A 331 15.62 13.15 -26.83
C SER A 331 16.84 13.57 -27.66
N ILE A 332 18.00 12.95 -27.45
CA ILE A 332 19.22 13.23 -28.22
C ILE A 332 19.12 12.73 -29.65
N GLY A 333 18.61 11.52 -29.87
CA GLY A 333 18.48 10.92 -31.20
C GLY A 333 17.61 11.78 -32.10
N ILE A 334 16.47 12.24 -31.58
CA ILE A 334 15.57 13.13 -32.30
C ILE A 334 16.24 14.49 -32.55
N TYR A 335 16.93 15.06 -31.57
CA TYR A 335 17.67 16.31 -31.75
C TYR A 335 18.74 16.21 -32.85
N LYS A 336 19.58 15.16 -32.82
CA LYS A 336 20.64 14.93 -33.82
C LYS A 336 20.07 14.65 -35.22
N PHE A 337 19.00 13.86 -35.31
CA PHE A 337 18.34 13.58 -36.59
C PHE A 337 17.65 14.83 -37.18
N SER A 338 17.08 15.68 -36.33
CA SER A 338 16.52 16.96 -36.76
C SER A 338 17.61 17.89 -37.29
N TRP A 339 18.78 17.93 -36.66
CA TRP A 339 19.97 18.63 -37.17
C TRP A 339 20.50 18.03 -38.49
N GLY A 340 20.52 16.70 -38.62
CA GLY A 340 20.89 16.02 -39.86
C GLY A 340 20.01 16.43 -41.04
N ASN A 341 18.71 16.60 -40.82
CA ASN A 341 17.77 17.11 -41.82
C ASN A 341 17.81 18.63 -41.98
N LEU A 342 18.17 19.41 -40.96
CA LEU A 342 18.36 20.87 -41.06
C LEU A 342 19.67 21.27 -41.76
N SER A 343 20.62 20.35 -41.90
CA SER A 343 21.82 20.57 -42.72
C SER A 343 21.52 20.79 -44.21
N LYS A 344 20.27 20.58 -44.64
CA LYS A 344 19.70 21.07 -45.92
C LYS A 344 18.21 21.40 -45.73
N PRO A 345 17.65 22.62 -45.99
CA PRO A 345 18.22 23.95 -46.20
C PRO A 345 17.44 25.12 -45.49
N LYS A 346 18.10 26.15 -44.94
CA LYS A 346 17.48 27.49 -44.75
C LYS A 346 18.44 28.69 -44.75
N TYR A 347 19.74 28.47 -44.98
CA TYR A 347 20.68 29.56 -45.23
C TYR A 347 20.37 30.34 -46.53
N ARG A 348 19.61 29.76 -47.48
CA ARG A 348 19.12 30.46 -48.68
C ARG A 348 17.97 31.44 -48.42
N MET A 349 17.10 31.19 -47.44
CA MET A 349 15.97 32.09 -47.16
C MET A 349 16.35 33.23 -46.22
N LEU A 350 17.25 33.01 -45.25
CA LEU A 350 17.76 34.08 -44.39
C LEU A 350 18.68 35.06 -45.14
N LYS A 351 19.45 34.62 -46.14
CA LYS A 351 20.20 35.54 -47.01
C LYS A 351 19.31 36.33 -47.98
N SER A 352 18.13 35.81 -48.34
CA SER A 352 17.16 36.53 -49.18
C SER A 352 16.41 37.61 -48.39
N ALA A 353 16.02 37.33 -47.14
CA ALA A 353 15.26 38.26 -46.32
C ALA A 353 16.12 39.37 -45.67
N LYS A 354 17.40 39.09 -45.34
CA LYS A 354 18.31 40.11 -44.75
C LYS A 354 18.75 41.23 -45.71
N ASN A 355 18.38 41.13 -46.98
CA ASN A 355 18.88 42.00 -48.03
C ASN A 355 17.81 42.94 -48.61
N GLU A 356 16.56 42.82 -48.18
CA GLU A 356 15.49 43.71 -48.59
C GLU A 356 15.58 45.05 -47.84
N ARG A 357 15.78 46.14 -48.57
CA ARG A 357 15.79 47.50 -48.01
C ARG A 357 14.45 48.17 -48.29
N LYS A 358 13.88 48.81 -47.26
CA LYS A 358 12.76 49.73 -47.44
C LYS A 358 13.34 51.07 -47.87
N ILE A 359 12.87 51.56 -49.01
CA ILE A 359 13.33 52.81 -49.60
C ILE A 359 12.13 53.75 -49.70
N LYS A 360 12.35 55.04 -49.44
CA LYS A 360 11.30 56.07 -49.57
C LYS A 360 11.53 56.90 -50.83
N CYS A 361 10.51 56.99 -51.70
CA CYS A 361 10.60 57.85 -52.88
C CYS A 361 10.51 59.33 -52.48
N GLN A 362 11.52 60.14 -52.83
CA GLN A 362 11.51 61.58 -52.53
C GLN A 362 10.41 62.37 -53.27
N ASN A 363 9.93 61.88 -54.41
CA ASN A 363 8.96 62.61 -55.23
C ASN A 363 7.50 62.39 -54.79
N CYS A 364 7.15 61.18 -54.34
CA CYS A 364 5.77 60.83 -53.96
C CYS A 364 5.62 60.25 -52.55
N ASN A 365 6.69 60.22 -51.76
CA ASN A 365 6.76 59.70 -50.38
C ASN A 365 6.34 58.23 -50.19
N THR A 366 6.09 57.48 -51.26
CA THR A 366 5.75 56.05 -51.17
C THR A 366 6.94 55.23 -50.70
N VAL A 367 6.73 54.37 -49.71
CA VAL A 367 7.74 53.43 -49.18
C VAL A 367 7.54 52.07 -49.81
N PHE A 368 8.59 51.50 -50.39
CA PHE A 368 8.54 50.18 -51.02
C PHE A 368 9.82 49.38 -50.78
N VAL A 369 9.72 48.05 -50.92
CA VAL A 369 10.79 47.11 -50.58
C VAL A 369 11.54 46.71 -51.85
N VAL A 370 12.86 46.80 -51.81
CA VAL A 370 13.71 46.55 -52.99
C VAL A 370 14.78 45.51 -52.68
N LYS A 371 15.00 44.60 -53.63
CA LYS A 371 16.10 43.63 -53.60
C LYS A 371 17.38 44.27 -54.13
N PRO A 372 18.55 44.03 -53.51
CA PRO A 372 19.76 44.84 -53.72
C PRO A 372 20.49 44.56 -55.04
N THR A 373 19.92 43.75 -55.94
CA THR A 373 20.54 43.38 -57.22
C THR A 373 20.24 44.37 -58.35
N ASN A 374 19.31 45.31 -58.17
CA ASN A 374 18.90 46.22 -59.23
C ASN A 374 19.56 47.60 -59.08
N HIS A 375 20.54 47.90 -59.93
CA HIS A 375 21.25 49.19 -59.94
C HIS A 375 20.42 50.39 -60.46
N LYS A 376 19.20 50.16 -60.93
CA LYS A 376 18.22 51.20 -61.27
C LYS A 376 16.84 50.77 -60.79
N VAL A 377 16.27 51.53 -59.87
CA VAL A 377 15.00 51.20 -59.22
C VAL A 377 14.02 52.31 -59.52
N LYS A 378 12.97 52.00 -60.30
CA LYS A 378 11.85 52.92 -60.53
C LYS A 378 10.88 52.84 -59.37
N CYS A 379 10.42 53.99 -58.89
CA CYS A 379 9.31 54.01 -57.94
C CYS A 379 8.06 53.40 -58.61
N PRO A 380 7.39 52.40 -57.98
CA PRO A 380 6.22 51.76 -58.57
C PRO A 380 5.03 52.71 -58.72
N SER A 381 4.95 53.78 -57.93
CA SER A 381 3.83 54.72 -57.95
C SER A 381 3.99 55.85 -58.95
N CYS A 382 5.20 56.38 -59.15
CA CYS A 382 5.42 57.56 -60.00
C CYS A 382 6.45 57.36 -61.13
N GLY A 383 7.05 56.17 -61.23
CA GLY A 383 7.97 55.81 -62.32
C GLY A 383 9.34 56.49 -62.30
N ASN A 384 9.62 57.35 -61.32
CA ASN A 384 10.83 58.18 -61.28
C ASN A 384 12.08 57.37 -60.87
N GLU A 385 13.24 57.66 -61.49
CA GLU A 385 14.54 56.97 -61.29
C GLU A 385 15.53 57.75 -60.39
N GLY A 386 15.09 58.84 -59.74
CA GLY A 386 15.95 59.74 -58.96
C GLY A 386 16.53 59.16 -57.67
N LYS A 387 17.47 59.90 -57.03
CA LYS A 387 18.15 59.51 -55.78
C LYS A 387 17.15 59.04 -54.73
N LEU A 388 17.29 57.78 -54.32
CA LEU A 388 16.47 57.10 -53.34
C LEU A 388 17.22 57.10 -51.99
N GLU A 389 16.56 57.53 -50.91
CA GLU A 389 17.08 57.48 -49.53
C GLU A 389 16.66 56.20 -48.80
#